data_AF-A0A353LN86-F1
#
_entry.id   AF-A0A353LN86-F1
#
_cell.length_a   1.000
_cell.length_b   1.000
_cell.length_c   1.000
_cell.angle_alpha   90.00
_cell.angle_beta   90.00
_cell.angle_gamma   90.00
#
_symmetry.space_group_name_H-M   'P 1'
#
loop_
_entity.id
_entity.type
_entity.pdbx_description
1 polymer ?
#
loop_
_entity_poly.entity_id
_entity_poly.type
_entity_poly.pdbx_seq_one_letter_code
_entity_poly.pdbx_strand_id
1 'polypeptide(L)'
;HTLLTFDPGDAEEVARCKAFNERLILRALAMDGTCTGEHGIGMGKMRFLDAEHGEAVGVMRAVKLALDPNNLMNPGKILRV
;
A
#
# COMPACT_ATOMS: atom_id res chain seq x y z
N HIS A 1 -8.70 -10.73 8.09
CA HIS A 1 -9.50 -10.62 6.84
C HIS A 1 -10.74 -9.79 7.08
N THR A 2 -11.09 -8.94 6.12
CA THR A 2 -12.30 -8.10 6.17
C THR A 2 -12.87 -8.05 4.76
N LEU A 3 -14.17 -8.25 4.64
CA LEU A 3 -14.90 -8.08 3.38
C LEU A 3 -15.76 -6.83 3.49
N LEU A 4 -15.68 -5.96 2.49
CA LEU A 4 -16.53 -4.78 2.35
C LEU A 4 -17.44 -5.00 1.15
N THR A 5 -18.74 -5.00 1.39
CA THR A 5 -19.77 -5.03 0.34
C THR A 5 -20.28 -3.62 0.14
N PHE A 6 -20.21 -3.12 -1.09
CA PHE A 6 -20.64 -1.77 -1.47
C PHE A 6 -20.99 -1.74 -2.98
N ASP A 7 -21.76 -0.74 -3.40
CA ASP A 7 -22.03 -0.51 -4.82
C ASP A 7 -20.86 0.27 -5.47
N PRO A 8 -20.13 -0.31 -6.45
CA PRO A 8 -19.06 0.41 -7.14
C PRO A 8 -19.56 1.56 -8.03
N GLY A 9 -20.86 1.59 -8.37
CA GLY A 9 -21.50 2.69 -9.10
C GLY A 9 -21.81 3.91 -8.25
N ASP A 10 -21.81 3.78 -6.92
CA ASP A 10 -22.02 4.87 -5.98
C ASP A 10 -20.67 5.41 -5.47
N ALA A 11 -20.35 6.64 -5.90
CA ALA A 11 -19.10 7.29 -5.56
C ALA A 11 -18.95 7.59 -4.05
N GLU A 12 -20.05 7.82 -3.34
CA GLU A 12 -20.02 8.06 -1.89
C GLU A 12 -19.73 6.76 -1.14
N GLU A 13 -20.35 5.65 -1.54
CA GLU A 13 -20.05 4.33 -0.98
C GLU A 13 -18.55 4.00 -1.15
N VAL A 14 -18.03 4.17 -2.37
CA VAL A 14 -16.62 3.95 -2.68
C VAL A 14 -15.70 4.80 -1.78
N ALA A 15 -16.04 6.08 -1.59
CA ALA A 15 -15.27 6.98 -0.73
C ALA A 15 -15.30 6.51 0.75
N ARG A 16 -16.46 6.11 1.26
CA ARG A 16 -16.60 5.56 2.63
C ARG A 16 -15.79 4.28 2.82
N CYS A 17 -15.82 3.37 1.85
CA CYS A 17 -15.04 2.13 1.89
C CYS A 17 -13.52 2.38 1.87
N LYS A 18 -13.05 3.31 1.03
CA LYS A 18 -11.64 3.71 1.01
C LYS A 18 -11.19 4.31 2.34
N ALA A 19 -11.99 5.21 2.91
CA ALA A 19 -11.71 5.82 4.21
C ALA A 19 -11.73 4.80 5.35
N PHE A 20 -12.67 3.85 5.33
CA PHE A 20 -12.69 2.73 6.27
C PHE A 20 -11.41 1.89 6.17
N ASN A 21 -11.03 1.49 4.96
CA ASN A 21 -9.85 0.65 4.74
C ASN A 21 -8.56 1.35 5.20
N GLU A 22 -8.45 2.66 4.98
CA GLU A 22 -7.34 3.46 5.50
C GLU A 22 -7.26 3.45 7.03
N ARG A 23 -8.38 3.71 7.72
CA ARG A 23 -8.41 3.65 9.19
C ARG A 23 -8.10 2.26 9.73
N LEU A 24 -8.56 1.21 9.03
CA LEU A 24 -8.26 -0.18 9.38
C LEU A 24 -6.76 -0.45 9.30
N ILE A 25 -6.11 -0.07 8.20
CA ILE A 25 -4.67 -0.24 8.03
C ILE A 25 -3.89 0.53 9.09
N LEU A 26 -4.19 1.81 9.30
CA LEU A 26 -3.50 2.62 10.31
C LEU A 26 -3.66 2.06 11.72
N ARG A 27 -4.83 1.49 12.04
CA ARG A 27 -5.04 0.82 13.33
C ARG A 27 -4.22 -0.45 13.45
N ALA A 28 -4.11 -1.26 12.38
CA ALA A 28 -3.27 -2.44 12.38
C ALA A 28 -1.80 -2.07 12.65
N LEU A 29 -1.28 -1.06 11.95
CA LEU A 29 0.09 -0.57 12.15
C LEU A 29 0.32 -0.04 13.58
N ALA A 30 -0.64 0.71 14.13
CA ALA A 30 -0.56 1.22 15.51
C ALA A 30 -0.59 0.13 16.59
N MET A 31 -0.93 -1.11 16.22
CA MET A 31 -0.94 -2.28 17.09
C MET A 31 0.19 -3.26 16.73
N ASP A 32 1.29 -2.75 16.16
CA ASP A 32 2.45 -3.53 15.69
C ASP A 32 2.10 -4.61 14.65
N GLY A 33 0.96 -4.47 13.98
CA GLY A 33 0.56 -5.29 12.84
C GLY A 33 1.13 -4.77 11.52
N THR A 34 0.67 -5.37 10.42
CA THR A 34 1.10 -5.03 9.05
C THR A 34 -0.08 -4.54 8.20
N CYS A 35 0.18 -3.72 7.18
CA CYS A 35 -0.88 -3.28 6.25
C CYS A 35 -1.37 -4.41 5.31
N THR A 36 -0.70 -5.57 5.31
CA THR A 36 -1.09 -6.72 4.50
C THR A 36 -0.70 -8.05 5.13
N GLY A 37 -1.57 -9.06 5.02
CA GLY A 37 -1.22 -10.46 5.29
C GLY A 37 -0.51 -11.06 4.08
N GLU A 38 -1.29 -11.61 3.14
CA GLU A 38 -0.76 -12.32 1.96
C GLU A 38 -0.98 -11.60 0.62
N HIS A 39 -1.84 -10.57 0.57
CA HIS A 39 -2.23 -9.91 -0.69
C HIS A 39 -1.18 -8.94 -1.26
N GLY A 40 -0.17 -8.57 -0.47
CA GLY A 40 0.83 -7.57 -0.81
C GLY A 40 0.33 -6.12 -0.81
N ILE A 41 1.25 -5.23 -1.22
CA ILE A 41 1.11 -3.76 -1.16
C ILE A 41 0.41 -3.23 -2.42
N GLY A 42 1.05 -3.43 -3.59
CA GLY A 42 0.60 -2.88 -4.86
C GLY A 42 0.31 -1.37 -4.81
N MET A 43 -0.43 -0.87 -5.80
CA MET A 43 -0.76 0.56 -5.88
C MET A 43 -1.71 1.00 -4.77
N GLY A 44 -2.59 0.09 -4.31
CA GLY A 44 -3.63 0.41 -3.33
C GLY A 44 -3.09 0.73 -1.94
N LYS A 45 -1.96 0.12 -1.55
CA LYS A 45 -1.35 0.31 -0.23
C LYS A 45 0.03 0.95 -0.24
N MET A 46 0.57 1.31 -1.41
CA MET A 46 1.90 1.92 -1.54
C MET A 46 2.13 3.10 -0.59
N ARG A 47 1.10 3.92 -0.33
CA ARG A 47 1.19 5.08 0.57
C ARG A 47 1.44 4.73 2.05
N PHE A 48 1.28 3.47 2.44
CA PHE A 48 1.51 3.00 3.81
C PHE A 48 2.92 2.41 4.01
N LEU A 49 3.71 2.25 2.96
CA LEU A 49 5.07 1.70 3.06
C LEU A 49 5.96 2.51 4.00
N ASP A 50 5.93 3.84 3.88
CA ASP A 50 6.75 4.71 4.72
C ASP A 50 6.27 4.64 6.19
N ALA A 51 4.96 4.44 6.44
CA ALA A 51 4.42 4.28 7.79
C ALA A 51 4.77 2.92 8.41
N GLU A 52 4.83 1.85 7.60
CA GLU A 52 5.13 0.50 8.08
C GLU A 52 6.64 0.20 8.19
N HIS A 53 7.44 0.72 7.27
CA HIS A 53 8.86 0.35 7.14
C HIS A 53 9.84 1.52 7.32
N GLY A 54 9.36 2.77 7.35
CA GLY A 54 10.20 3.95 7.53
C GLY A 54 11.39 4.01 6.56
N GLU A 55 12.59 4.24 7.10
CA GLU A 55 13.83 4.38 6.32
C GLU A 55 14.17 3.14 5.46
N ALA A 56 13.65 1.95 5.81
CA ALA A 56 13.89 0.74 5.02
C ALA A 56 13.31 0.85 3.60
N VAL A 57 12.30 1.70 3.37
CA VAL A 57 11.79 1.95 2.01
C VAL A 57 12.88 2.55 1.12
N GLY A 58 13.81 3.34 1.67
CA GLY A 58 14.98 3.84 0.94
C GLY A 58 15.89 2.72 0.45
N VAL A 59 16.11 1.70 1.28
CA VAL A 59 16.87 0.50 0.91
C VAL A 59 16.16 -0.27 -0.20
N MET A 60 14.85 -0.43 -0.11
CA MET A 60 14.07 -1.09 -1.17
C MET A 60 14.19 -0.35 -2.52
N ARG A 61 14.16 0.99 -2.51
CA ARG A 61 14.39 1.82 -3.71
C ARG A 61 15.79 1.63 -4.27
N ALA A 62 16.81 1.59 -3.42
CA ALA A 62 18.19 1.35 -3.83
C ALA A 62 18.37 -0.01 -4.51
N VAL A 63 17.77 -1.08 -3.94
CA VAL A 63 17.78 -2.42 -4.55
C VAL A 63 17.08 -2.41 -5.91
N LYS A 64 15.91 -1.76 -6.01
CA LYS A 64 15.17 -1.62 -7.28
C LYS A 64 16.02 -0.96 -8.37
N LEU A 65 16.67 0.16 -8.06
CA LEU A 65 17.50 0.89 -9.03
C LEU A 65 18.80 0.16 -9.38
N ALA A 66 19.37 -0.62 -8.46
CA ALA A 66 20.53 -1.44 -8.74
C ALA A 66 20.22 -2.56 -9.76
N LEU A 67 19.01 -3.15 -9.68
CA LEU A 67 18.58 -4.23 -10.58
C LEU A 67 17.94 -3.73 -11.87
N ASP A 68 17.26 -2.58 -11.82
CA ASP A 68 16.51 -2.00 -12.92
C ASP A 68 16.78 -0.49 -13.03
N PRO A 69 18.00 -0.10 -13.46
CA PRO A 69 18.43 1.30 -13.49
C PRO A 69 17.63 2.17 -14.47
N ASN A 70 16.99 1.55 -15.46
CA ASN A 70 16.13 2.24 -16.44
C ASN A 70 14.64 2.20 -16.04
N ASN A 71 14.31 1.65 -14.87
CA ASN A 71 12.95 1.55 -14.33
C ASN A 71 11.91 0.91 -15.28
N LEU A 72 12.29 -0.17 -15.97
CA LEU A 72 11.44 -0.87 -16.95
C LEU A 72 10.51 -1.91 -16.31
N MET A 73 10.90 -2.49 -15.17
CA MET A 73 10.14 -3.56 -14.52
C MET A 73 9.02 -2.98 -13.65
N ASN A 74 7.87 -2.73 -14.27
CA ASN A 74 6.60 -2.37 -13.60
C ASN A 74 6.67 -1.08 -12.75
N PRO A 75 6.94 0.07 -13.40
CA PRO A 75 7.13 1.35 -12.72
C PRO A 75 5.88 1.77 -11.93
N GLY A 76 6.09 2.33 -10.74
CA GLY A 76 5.02 2.92 -9.92
C GLY A 76 4.08 1.94 -9.20
N LYS A 77 4.36 0.62 -9.26
CA LYS A 77 3.49 -0.38 -8.63
C LYS A 77 3.66 -0.53 -7.11
N ILE A 78 4.88 -0.36 -6.61
CA ILE A 78 5.23 -0.53 -5.18
C ILE A 78 6.11 0.62 -4.70
N LEU A 79 7.10 1.02 -5.48
CA LEU A 79 8.02 2.08 -5.14
C LEU A 79 7.93 3.18 -6.19
N ARG A 80 8.04 4.43 -5.73
CA ARG A 80 8.37 5.57 -6.59
C ARG A 80 9.88 5.71 -6.56
N VAL A 81 10.49 5.54 -7.73
CA VAL A 81 11.93 5.66 -8.02
C VAL A 81 12.10 6.54 -9.25
#